data_AF-A0A1I7YFZ0-F1
#
_entry.id   AF-A0A1I7YFZ0-F1
#
_cell.length_a   1.000
_cell.length_b   1.000
_cell.length_c   1.000
_cell.angle_alpha   90.00
_cell.angle_beta   90.00
_cell.angle_gamma   90.00
#
_symmetry.space_group_name_H-M   'P 1'
#
loop_
_entity.id
_entity.type
_entity.pdbx_description
1 polymer ?
#
loop_
_entity_poly.entity_id
_entity_poly.type
_entity_poly.pdbx_seq_one_letter_code
_entity_poly.pdbx_strand_id
1 'polypeptide(L)'
;MFSKLVILAALVALARAETTAAPSRCTGADGNLEPTAQSCPDEVNTCADIFKTAAVASPASRDPLCDMDAMAPVALQCSKTCAICCENPNYSCKDDPIYATTFCPNQKANCASNVTAMRDMLAQYCPATCGLCMQGSCSDSMANCAATSLMCNDANFGTMWKQQCARTCNSCPASTKPAPNTECGDTVDNCAEIASTFCNNQWYEQNYPGFIAKKCGKTCKLC
;
A
#
# COMPACT_ATOMS: atom_id res chain seq x y z
N MET A 1 -73.90 12.13 33.14
CA MET A 1 -73.30 10.97 32.46
C MET A 1 -72.38 11.49 31.36
N PHE A 2 -71.08 11.67 31.62
CA PHE A 2 -70.11 11.96 30.55
C PHE A 2 -68.87 11.09 30.77
N SER A 3 -68.67 10.24 29.77
CA SER A 3 -67.78 9.09 29.78
C SER A 3 -66.34 9.50 29.53
N LYS A 4 -65.42 8.85 30.23
CA LYS A 4 -63.96 8.98 30.08
C LYS A 4 -63.53 8.50 28.69
N LEU A 5 -62.89 9.34 27.88
CA LEU A 5 -62.06 8.89 26.77
C LEU A 5 -60.59 9.13 27.12
N VAL A 6 -59.87 8.04 27.36
CA VAL A 6 -58.42 8.01 27.52
C VAL A 6 -57.83 7.88 26.12
N ILE A 7 -57.08 8.88 25.67
CA ILE A 7 -56.38 8.87 24.38
C ILE A 7 -55.01 8.21 24.61
N LEU A 8 -54.86 6.95 24.21
CA LEU A 8 -53.54 6.31 24.08
C LEU A 8 -52.87 6.84 22.81
N ALA A 9 -51.85 7.69 22.95
CA ALA A 9 -50.95 8.04 21.87
C ALA A 9 -49.93 6.92 21.67
N ALA A 10 -50.09 6.11 20.62
CA ALA A 10 -49.08 5.14 20.20
C ALA A 10 -47.99 5.86 19.39
N LEU A 11 -46.83 6.07 20.02
CA LEU A 11 -45.60 6.49 19.34
C LEU A 11 -45.05 5.31 18.54
N VAL A 12 -45.35 5.26 17.24
CA VAL A 12 -44.69 4.35 16.31
C VAL A 12 -43.32 4.95 15.98
N ALA A 13 -42.28 4.45 16.64
CA ALA A 13 -40.91 4.74 16.26
C ALA A 13 -40.61 4.04 14.92
N LEU A 14 -40.62 4.82 13.83
CA LEU A 14 -40.05 4.41 12.55
C LEU A 14 -38.53 4.31 12.73
N ALA A 15 -38.05 3.13 13.12
CA ALA A 15 -36.64 2.79 13.00
C ALA A 15 -36.28 2.83 11.50
N ARG A 16 -35.55 3.87 11.09
CA ARG A 16 -34.87 3.85 9.79
C ARG A 16 -33.86 2.71 9.87
N ALA A 17 -34.07 1.67 9.09
CA ALA A 17 -33.03 0.69 8.82
C ALA A 17 -31.90 1.44 8.10
N GLU A 18 -30.84 1.78 8.83
CA GLU A 18 -29.54 2.06 8.21
C GLU A 18 -29.17 0.77 7.49
N THR A 19 -29.45 0.75 6.18
CA THR A 19 -28.88 -0.24 5.29
C THR A 19 -27.40 0.08 5.31
N THR A 20 -26.64 -0.56 6.19
CA THR A 20 -25.20 -0.58 6.11
C THR A 20 -24.87 -1.26 4.80
N ALA A 21 -24.83 -0.47 3.72
CA ALA A 21 -24.27 -0.89 2.45
C ALA A 21 -22.90 -1.49 2.78
N ALA A 22 -22.62 -2.68 2.24
CA ALA A 22 -21.29 -3.24 2.35
C ALA A 22 -20.27 -2.14 1.99
N PRO A 23 -19.15 -2.03 2.72
CA PRO A 23 -18.15 -1.01 2.41
C PRO A 23 -17.79 -1.12 0.93
N SER A 24 -17.90 0.00 0.23
CA SER A 24 -17.53 0.10 -1.19
C SER A 24 -16.11 -0.46 -1.39
N ARG A 25 -15.90 -1.20 -2.47
CA ARG A 25 -14.64 -1.87 -2.79
C ARG A 25 -13.48 -0.87 -2.82
N CYS A 26 -12.36 -1.19 -2.15
CA CYS A 26 -11.22 -0.27 -2.03
C CYS A 26 -11.61 1.16 -1.57
N THR A 27 -12.55 1.28 -0.63
CA THR A 27 -12.98 2.55 -0.04
C THR A 27 -12.76 2.52 1.46
N GLY A 28 -12.15 3.59 1.97
CA GLY A 28 -11.84 3.74 3.38
C GLY A 28 -13.07 4.09 4.21
N ALA A 29 -12.90 4.07 5.54
CA ALA A 29 -13.95 4.45 6.49
C ALA A 29 -14.38 5.92 6.36
N ASP A 30 -13.58 6.75 5.71
CA ASP A 30 -13.87 8.16 5.39
C ASP A 30 -14.75 8.33 4.13
N GLY A 31 -15.10 7.22 3.46
CA GLY A 31 -15.89 7.23 2.23
C GLY A 31 -15.09 7.63 0.98
N ASN A 32 -13.76 7.74 1.08
CA ASN A 32 -12.88 8.05 -0.04
C ASN A 32 -12.22 6.78 -0.58
N LEU A 33 -11.75 6.82 -1.84
CA LEU A 33 -10.95 5.73 -2.39
C LEU A 33 -9.67 5.55 -1.54
N GLU A 34 -9.37 4.31 -1.20
CA GLU A 34 -8.09 3.96 -0.58
C GLU A 34 -6.94 4.35 -1.51
N PRO A 35 -5.75 4.71 -0.98
CA PRO A 35 -4.60 5.07 -1.80
C PRO A 35 -4.24 4.00 -2.84
N THR A 36 -4.47 2.73 -2.54
CA THR A 36 -4.21 1.59 -3.44
C THR A 36 -5.25 1.40 -4.52
N ALA A 37 -6.42 2.06 -4.46
CA ALA A 37 -7.56 1.82 -5.34
C ALA A 37 -7.20 1.96 -6.83
N GLN A 38 -6.29 2.88 -7.19
CA GLN A 38 -5.87 3.13 -8.58
C GLN A 38 -4.36 2.94 -8.79
N SER A 39 -3.67 2.28 -7.85
CA SER A 39 -2.22 2.09 -7.86
C SER A 39 -1.77 0.89 -8.69
N CYS A 40 -2.44 0.62 -9.81
CA CYS A 40 -2.09 -0.42 -10.76
C CYS A 40 -2.43 0.03 -12.19
N PRO A 41 -1.88 -0.60 -13.23
CA PRO A 41 -2.38 -0.46 -14.59
C PRO A 41 -3.62 -1.33 -14.83
N ASP A 42 -4.38 -1.01 -15.88
CA ASP A 42 -5.32 -1.97 -16.45
C ASP A 42 -4.53 -3.01 -17.26
N GLU A 43 -4.97 -4.27 -17.20
CA GLU A 43 -4.38 -5.39 -17.94
C GLU A 43 -4.79 -5.39 -19.43
N VAL A 44 -5.89 -4.70 -19.76
CA VAL A 44 -6.39 -4.53 -21.12
C VAL A 44 -6.62 -3.05 -21.44
N ASN A 45 -6.55 -2.69 -22.71
CA ASN A 45 -6.68 -1.30 -23.17
C ASN A 45 -8.12 -0.86 -23.50
N THR A 46 -9.08 -1.78 -23.50
CA THR A 46 -10.51 -1.52 -23.84
C THR A 46 -11.35 -1.10 -22.64
N CYS A 47 -10.76 -0.83 -21.48
CA CYS A 47 -11.49 -0.55 -20.25
C CYS A 47 -12.37 0.71 -20.35
N ALA A 48 -11.87 1.78 -21.00
CA ALA A 48 -12.65 2.99 -21.26
C ALA A 48 -13.82 2.78 -22.24
N ASP A 49 -13.77 1.71 -23.03
CA ASP A 49 -14.87 1.35 -23.93
C ASP A 49 -16.01 0.62 -23.19
N ILE A 50 -15.70 0.00 -22.06
CA ILE A 50 -16.63 -0.80 -21.26
C ILE A 50 -17.19 0.03 -20.10
N PHE A 51 -16.32 0.66 -19.32
CA PHE A 51 -16.66 1.46 -18.15
C PHE A 51 -16.65 2.93 -18.54
N LYS A 52 -17.83 3.54 -18.63
CA LYS A 52 -18.01 4.90 -19.17
C LYS A 52 -17.87 5.98 -18.12
N THR A 53 -18.01 5.62 -16.86
CA THR A 53 -17.92 6.52 -15.73
C THR A 53 -16.55 6.38 -15.09
N ALA A 54 -15.77 7.46 -15.08
CA ALA A 54 -14.49 7.48 -14.40
C ALA A 54 -14.67 7.36 -12.88
N ALA A 55 -13.74 6.67 -12.21
CA ALA A 55 -13.71 6.65 -10.77
C ALA A 55 -13.39 8.03 -10.17
N VAL A 56 -14.05 8.37 -9.06
CA VAL A 56 -13.86 9.61 -8.30
C VAL A 56 -13.33 9.25 -6.93
N ALA A 57 -12.29 9.97 -6.48
CA ALA A 57 -11.61 9.70 -5.21
C ALA A 57 -12.41 10.13 -3.98
N SER A 58 -13.14 11.24 -4.05
CA SER A 58 -13.87 11.83 -2.93
C SER A 58 -15.13 12.56 -3.40
N PRO A 59 -16.34 12.13 -3.00
CA PRO A 59 -16.61 10.82 -2.41
C PRO A 59 -16.26 9.69 -3.38
N ALA A 60 -15.91 8.53 -2.85
CA ALA A 60 -15.60 7.35 -3.66
C ALA A 60 -16.80 7.00 -4.55
N SER A 61 -16.56 6.99 -5.86
CA SER A 61 -17.52 6.45 -6.83
C SER A 61 -16.78 5.88 -8.04
N ARG A 62 -17.45 5.02 -8.79
CA ARG A 62 -16.95 4.34 -9.99
C ARG A 62 -18.12 3.99 -10.90
N ASP A 63 -17.84 3.48 -12.09
CA ASP A 63 -18.88 2.98 -12.97
C ASP A 63 -19.67 1.85 -12.27
N PRO A 64 -21.02 1.89 -12.25
CA PRO A 64 -21.82 0.84 -11.63
C PRO A 64 -21.55 -0.56 -12.19
N LEU A 65 -21.08 -0.68 -13.43
CA LEU A 65 -20.68 -1.95 -14.03
C LEU A 65 -19.48 -2.58 -13.29
N CYS A 66 -18.64 -1.78 -12.64
CA CYS A 66 -17.49 -2.28 -11.88
C CYS A 66 -17.91 -3.10 -10.65
N ASP A 67 -19.10 -2.84 -10.09
CA ASP A 67 -19.62 -3.49 -8.90
C ASP A 67 -20.61 -4.62 -9.21
N MET A 68 -20.85 -4.91 -10.49
CA MET A 68 -21.69 -6.05 -10.88
C MET A 68 -20.90 -7.36 -10.83
N ASP A 69 -21.42 -8.36 -10.11
CA ASP A 69 -20.80 -9.70 -10.01
C ASP A 69 -20.54 -10.33 -11.38
N ALA A 70 -21.45 -10.15 -12.34
CA ALA A 70 -21.31 -10.66 -13.70
C ALA A 70 -20.11 -10.06 -14.46
N MET A 71 -19.64 -8.87 -14.07
CA MET A 71 -18.50 -8.18 -14.66
C MET A 71 -17.22 -8.33 -13.83
N ALA A 72 -17.25 -9.03 -12.69
CA ALA A 72 -16.10 -9.11 -11.78
C ALA A 72 -14.76 -9.51 -12.47
N PRO A 73 -14.72 -10.49 -13.40
CA PRO A 73 -13.47 -10.82 -14.11
C PRO A 73 -12.96 -9.67 -15.00
N VAL A 74 -13.87 -8.97 -15.68
CA VAL A 74 -13.53 -7.85 -16.57
C VAL A 74 -13.14 -6.62 -15.75
N ALA A 75 -13.84 -6.36 -14.64
CA ALA A 75 -13.48 -5.32 -13.70
C ALA A 75 -12.08 -5.56 -13.13
N LEU A 76 -11.71 -6.81 -12.81
CA LEU A 76 -10.36 -7.14 -12.34
C LEU A 76 -9.29 -6.88 -13.42
N GLN A 77 -9.55 -7.19 -14.68
CA GLN A 77 -8.66 -6.79 -15.78
C GLN A 77 -8.59 -5.28 -15.96
N CYS A 78 -9.65 -4.55 -15.60
CA CYS A 78 -9.75 -3.10 -15.64
C CYS A 78 -9.62 -2.45 -14.26
N SER A 79 -8.74 -2.99 -13.42
CA SER A 79 -8.65 -2.63 -12.01
C SER A 79 -8.39 -1.16 -11.74
N LYS A 80 -7.61 -0.47 -12.60
CA LYS A 80 -7.35 0.96 -12.46
C LYS A 80 -8.57 1.79 -12.82
N THR A 81 -9.20 1.45 -13.94
CA THR A 81 -10.42 2.12 -14.42
C THR A 81 -11.54 1.96 -13.41
N CYS A 82 -11.71 0.76 -12.86
CA CYS A 82 -12.70 0.46 -11.84
C CYS A 82 -12.28 0.88 -10.43
N ALA A 83 -11.07 1.43 -10.23
CA ALA A 83 -10.52 1.80 -8.92
C ALA A 83 -10.55 0.66 -7.87
N ILE A 84 -10.25 -0.57 -8.30
CA ILE A 84 -10.24 -1.78 -7.48
C ILE A 84 -8.87 -2.47 -7.44
N CYS A 85 -7.79 -1.73 -7.71
CA CYS A 85 -6.43 -2.26 -7.67
C CYS A 85 -6.04 -2.91 -6.33
N CYS A 86 -6.69 -2.54 -5.22
CA CYS A 86 -6.47 -3.18 -3.92
C CYS A 86 -6.91 -4.65 -3.87
N GLU A 87 -7.80 -5.08 -4.79
CA GLU A 87 -8.29 -6.45 -4.91
C GLU A 87 -7.56 -7.25 -5.99
N ASN A 88 -6.83 -6.58 -6.88
CA ASN A 88 -6.09 -7.28 -7.92
C ASN A 88 -4.89 -8.01 -7.30
N PRO A 89 -4.84 -9.35 -7.33
CA PRO A 89 -3.77 -10.10 -6.69
C PRO A 89 -2.37 -9.78 -7.26
N ASN A 90 -2.29 -9.30 -8.51
CA ASN A 90 -1.03 -8.89 -9.14
C ASN A 90 -0.51 -7.54 -8.60
N TYR A 91 -1.38 -6.74 -7.96
CA TYR A 91 -1.09 -5.37 -7.55
C TYR A 91 -1.53 -5.03 -6.12
N SER A 92 -2.11 -5.99 -5.39
CA SER A 92 -2.48 -5.85 -3.99
C SER A 92 -1.22 -6.00 -3.13
N CYS A 93 -0.65 -4.88 -2.70
CA CYS A 93 0.46 -4.85 -1.77
C CYS A 93 -0.01 -4.65 -0.33
N LYS A 94 0.85 -4.99 0.63
CA LYS A 94 0.66 -4.71 2.06
C LYS A 94 1.82 -3.88 2.57
N ASP A 95 1.55 -3.03 3.56
CA ASP A 95 2.60 -2.40 4.34
C ASP A 95 3.39 -3.45 5.12
N ASP A 96 4.63 -3.12 5.43
CA ASP A 96 5.44 -3.93 6.31
C ASP A 96 4.79 -3.99 7.71
N PRO A 97 4.63 -5.18 8.29
CA PRO A 97 3.91 -5.34 9.56
C PRO A 97 4.54 -4.58 10.74
N ILE A 98 5.85 -4.30 10.71
CA ILE A 98 6.53 -3.53 11.76
C ILE A 98 6.14 -2.06 11.68
N TYR A 99 5.97 -1.55 10.46
CA TYR A 99 5.76 -0.12 10.19
C TYR A 99 4.29 0.26 9.99
N ALA A 100 3.42 -0.71 9.71
CA ALA A 100 2.02 -0.51 9.35
C ALA A 100 1.17 0.25 10.39
N THR A 101 1.46 0.11 11.68
CA THR A 101 0.59 0.67 12.75
C THR A 101 0.97 2.08 13.18
N THR A 102 2.26 2.42 13.14
CA THR A 102 2.75 3.71 13.66
C THR A 102 3.44 4.52 12.58
N PHE A 103 4.37 3.92 11.84
CA PHE A 103 5.18 4.67 10.87
C PHE A 103 4.35 5.04 9.64
N CYS A 104 3.75 4.06 8.95
CA CYS A 104 3.03 4.32 7.70
C CYS A 104 1.88 5.35 7.86
N PRO A 105 1.01 5.27 8.89
CA PRO A 105 -0.03 6.28 9.11
C PRO A 105 0.53 7.68 9.33
N ASN A 106 1.67 7.81 10.05
CA ASN A 106 2.32 9.09 10.30
C ASN A 106 3.07 9.65 9.08
N GLN A 107 3.38 8.81 8.08
CA GLN A 107 4.05 9.22 6.86
C GLN A 107 3.11 9.53 5.69
N LYS A 108 1.78 9.51 5.87
CA LYS A 108 0.81 9.79 4.81
C LYS A 108 1.10 11.10 4.04
N ALA A 109 1.50 12.16 4.74
CA ALA A 109 1.85 13.44 4.13
C ALA A 109 3.09 13.36 3.21
N ASN A 110 3.98 12.40 3.45
CA ASN A 110 5.20 12.19 2.68
C ASN A 110 5.02 11.23 1.50
N CYS A 111 3.87 10.57 1.36
CA CYS A 111 3.59 9.67 0.24
C CYS A 111 3.72 10.37 -1.12
N ALA A 112 3.41 11.68 -1.19
CA ALA A 112 3.57 12.51 -2.39
C ALA A 112 4.91 13.28 -2.45
N SER A 113 5.88 12.95 -1.59
CA SER A 113 7.19 13.62 -1.58
C SER A 113 7.90 13.48 -2.93
N ASN A 114 8.61 14.52 -3.37
CA ASN A 114 9.47 14.46 -4.56
C ASN A 114 10.91 14.03 -4.22
N VAL A 115 11.21 13.75 -2.95
CA VAL A 115 12.52 13.26 -2.53
C VAL A 115 12.61 11.76 -2.80
N THR A 116 13.44 11.35 -3.76
CA THR A 116 13.57 9.95 -4.21
C THR A 116 13.79 8.99 -3.04
N ALA A 117 14.73 9.28 -2.13
CA ALA A 117 15.01 8.42 -0.98
C ALA A 117 13.78 8.23 -0.05
N MET A 118 12.97 9.27 0.14
CA MET A 118 11.72 9.19 0.92
C MET A 118 10.67 8.37 0.19
N ARG A 119 10.51 8.59 -1.12
CA ARG A 119 9.58 7.82 -1.97
C ARG A 119 9.93 6.35 -2.00
N ASP A 120 11.22 6.01 -2.20
CA ASP A 120 11.70 4.62 -2.24
C ASP A 120 11.47 3.91 -0.90
N MET A 121 11.73 4.61 0.21
CA MET A 121 11.45 4.09 1.54
C MET A 121 9.95 3.82 1.75
N LEU A 122 9.07 4.75 1.35
CA LEU A 122 7.63 4.57 1.49
C LEU A 122 7.08 3.52 0.53
N ALA A 123 7.63 3.41 -0.67
CA ALA A 123 7.40 2.33 -1.60
C ALA A 123 7.81 0.96 -1.03
N GLN A 124 8.88 0.91 -0.25
CA GLN A 124 9.37 -0.33 0.34
C GLN A 124 8.55 -0.76 1.55
N TYR A 125 8.30 0.16 2.49
CA TYR A 125 7.74 -0.17 3.80
C TYR A 125 6.26 0.16 3.94
N CYS A 126 5.76 1.13 3.19
CA CYS A 126 4.38 1.62 3.25
C CYS A 126 3.67 1.65 1.89
N PRO A 127 3.86 0.66 0.99
CA PRO A 127 3.32 0.75 -0.36
C PRO A 127 1.79 0.74 -0.39
N ALA A 128 1.11 0.12 0.59
CA ALA A 128 -0.34 0.15 0.66
C ALA A 128 -0.82 1.50 1.17
N THR A 129 -0.31 1.98 2.31
CA THR A 129 -0.67 3.29 2.85
C THR A 129 -0.40 4.43 1.87
N CYS A 130 0.68 4.35 1.09
CA CYS A 130 1.04 5.39 0.13
C CYS A 130 0.52 5.18 -1.29
N GLY A 131 -0.18 4.07 -1.57
CA GLY A 131 -0.60 3.76 -2.94
C GLY A 131 0.60 3.58 -3.90
N LEU A 132 1.72 3.10 -3.38
CA LEU A 132 2.99 2.91 -4.09
C LEU A 132 3.26 1.44 -4.42
N CYS A 133 2.22 0.59 -4.49
CA CYS A 133 2.37 -0.84 -4.85
C CYS A 133 3.15 -1.10 -6.16
N MET A 134 3.27 -0.09 -7.03
CA MET A 134 4.00 -0.13 -8.30
C MET A 134 5.36 0.56 -8.28
N GLN A 135 5.69 1.30 -7.22
CA GLN A 135 6.97 1.98 -7.07
C GLN A 135 7.80 1.19 -6.07
N GLY A 136 9.07 0.92 -6.39
CA GLY A 136 9.98 0.13 -5.55
C GLY A 136 10.44 -1.18 -6.20
N SER A 137 11.25 -1.94 -5.46
CA SER A 137 11.80 -3.24 -5.87
C SER A 137 10.75 -4.36 -6.01
N CYS A 138 9.51 -4.10 -5.60
CA CYS A 138 8.37 -4.99 -5.72
C CYS A 138 7.58 -4.66 -7.00
N SER A 139 8.20 -4.89 -8.15
CA SER A 139 7.53 -4.75 -9.45
C SER A 139 7.90 -5.91 -10.37
N ASP A 140 7.01 -6.16 -11.34
CA ASP A 140 7.25 -7.12 -12.40
C ASP A 140 7.92 -6.37 -13.56
N SER A 141 9.15 -6.74 -13.87
CA SER A 141 10.01 -6.14 -14.89
C SER A 141 9.75 -6.70 -16.29
N MET A 142 9.10 -7.87 -16.38
CA MET A 142 8.81 -8.54 -17.65
C MET A 142 7.31 -8.49 -17.99
N ALA A 143 7.00 -8.32 -19.28
CA ALA A 143 5.63 -8.17 -19.77
C ALA A 143 4.72 -9.40 -19.54
N ASN A 144 5.30 -10.58 -19.31
CA ASN A 144 4.56 -11.85 -19.21
C ASN A 144 4.59 -12.49 -17.82
N CYS A 145 4.99 -11.75 -16.78
CA CYS A 145 5.13 -12.29 -15.44
C CYS A 145 3.89 -13.11 -15.01
N ALA A 146 2.69 -12.54 -15.15
CA ALA A 146 1.42 -13.19 -14.82
C ALA A 146 1.21 -14.56 -15.50
N ALA A 147 1.56 -14.69 -16.78
CA ALA A 147 1.44 -15.95 -17.54
C ALA A 147 2.49 -16.99 -17.15
N THR A 148 3.57 -16.56 -16.50
CA THR A 148 4.74 -17.39 -16.14
C THR A 148 4.88 -17.62 -14.63
N SER A 149 3.80 -17.42 -13.87
CA SER A 149 3.80 -17.57 -12.39
C SER A 149 4.29 -18.94 -11.90
N LEU A 150 4.11 -20.01 -12.70
CA LEU A 150 4.64 -21.34 -12.40
C LEU A 150 6.18 -21.37 -12.37
N MET A 151 6.84 -20.50 -13.13
CA MET A 151 8.31 -20.44 -13.23
C MET A 151 8.95 -19.88 -11.97
N CYS A 152 8.17 -19.23 -11.09
CA CYS A 152 8.63 -18.76 -9.78
C CYS A 152 9.16 -19.89 -8.89
N ASN A 153 8.67 -21.13 -9.10
CA ASN A 153 9.08 -22.33 -8.36
C ASN A 153 10.01 -23.25 -9.17
N ASP A 154 10.44 -22.82 -10.35
CA ASP A 154 11.39 -23.59 -11.15
C ASP A 154 12.74 -23.71 -10.42
N ALA A 155 13.31 -24.91 -10.40
CA ALA A 155 14.53 -25.21 -9.63
C ALA A 155 15.78 -24.50 -10.20
N ASN A 156 15.79 -24.17 -11.50
CA ASN A 156 16.93 -23.58 -12.18
C ASN A 156 16.77 -22.06 -12.33
N PHE A 157 15.56 -21.60 -12.67
CA PHE A 157 15.29 -20.22 -13.03
C PHE A 157 14.46 -19.47 -11.99
N GLY A 158 13.94 -20.15 -10.95
CA GLY A 158 13.05 -19.55 -9.96
C GLY A 158 13.62 -18.31 -9.28
N THR A 159 14.93 -18.26 -9.02
CA THR A 159 15.60 -17.07 -8.46
C THR A 159 15.54 -15.87 -9.41
N MET A 160 15.75 -16.09 -10.71
CA MET A 160 15.67 -15.05 -11.73
C MET A 160 14.21 -14.56 -11.89
N TRP A 161 13.25 -15.48 -11.96
CA TRP A 161 11.82 -15.12 -12.01
C TRP A 161 11.39 -14.35 -10.76
N LYS A 162 11.86 -14.72 -9.58
CA LYS A 162 11.61 -13.98 -8.33
C LYS A 162 12.22 -12.57 -8.30
N GLN A 163 13.27 -12.32 -9.07
CA GLN A 163 13.86 -10.98 -9.21
C GLN A 163 13.13 -10.15 -10.28
N GLN A 164 12.83 -10.75 -11.43
CA GLN A 164 12.26 -10.08 -12.59
C GLN A 164 10.72 -10.00 -12.54
N CYS A 165 10.09 -10.82 -11.71
CA CYS A 165 8.65 -10.91 -11.51
C CYS A 165 8.34 -10.96 -10.01
N ALA A 166 8.93 -10.04 -9.25
CA ALA A 166 8.89 -10.06 -7.78
C ALA A 166 7.46 -10.08 -7.22
N ARG A 167 6.50 -9.45 -7.92
CA ARG A 167 5.09 -9.49 -7.51
C ARG A 167 4.42 -10.78 -7.90
N THR A 168 4.51 -11.18 -9.17
CA THR A 168 3.87 -12.43 -9.61
C THR A 168 4.38 -13.62 -8.81
N CYS A 169 5.67 -13.62 -8.43
CA CYS A 169 6.27 -14.67 -7.63
C CYS A 169 6.08 -14.52 -6.11
N ASN A 170 5.35 -13.49 -5.65
CA ASN A 170 5.22 -13.12 -4.24
C ASN A 170 6.57 -13.09 -3.50
N SER A 171 7.63 -12.70 -4.21
CA SER A 171 9.01 -12.65 -3.74
C SER A 171 9.51 -11.23 -3.57
N CYS A 172 8.60 -10.26 -3.62
CA CYS A 172 8.85 -8.94 -3.08
C CYS A 172 9.52 -9.12 -1.72
N PRO A 173 10.70 -8.54 -1.52
CA PRO A 173 11.38 -8.69 -0.26
C PRO A 173 10.46 -8.12 0.82
N ALA A 174 9.87 -9.00 1.65
CA ALA A 174 9.47 -8.59 2.99
C ALA A 174 10.74 -8.02 3.59
N SER A 175 10.67 -6.77 4.07
CA SER A 175 11.81 -6.00 4.54
C SER A 175 12.86 -6.94 5.06
N THR A 176 13.90 -7.17 4.26
CA THR A 176 15.11 -7.71 4.83
C THR A 176 15.47 -6.63 5.81
N LYS A 177 15.23 -6.92 7.10
CA LYS A 177 15.89 -6.23 8.21
C LYS A 177 17.28 -5.94 7.67
N PRO A 178 17.72 -4.67 7.62
CA PRO A 178 19.08 -4.38 7.20
C PRO A 178 19.94 -5.43 7.90
N ALA A 179 20.57 -6.31 7.12
CA ALA A 179 21.44 -7.32 7.72
C ALA A 179 22.35 -6.54 8.67
N PRO A 180 22.63 -7.02 9.90
CA PRO A 180 23.60 -6.36 10.76
C PRO A 180 24.84 -6.17 9.89
N ASN A 181 25.03 -4.93 9.50
CA ASN A 181 25.87 -4.54 8.40
C ASN A 181 27.26 -4.55 8.97
N THR A 182 27.99 -5.63 8.68
CA THR A 182 29.40 -5.82 9.01
C THR A 182 30.32 -4.79 8.33
N GLU A 183 29.78 -3.92 7.49
CA GLU A 183 30.45 -2.71 6.98
C GLU A 183 30.41 -1.60 8.04
N CYS A 184 31.29 -1.69 9.03
CA CYS A 184 31.50 -0.60 9.97
C CYS A 184 32.62 0.33 9.49
N GLY A 185 32.35 1.64 9.42
CA GLY A 185 33.31 2.62 8.92
C GLY A 185 32.76 4.05 8.85
N ASP A 186 33.65 5.00 8.54
CA ASP A 186 33.29 6.38 8.20
C ASP A 186 33.16 6.47 6.68
N THR A 187 31.93 6.45 6.18
CA THR A 187 31.62 6.47 4.73
C THR A 187 31.15 7.85 4.23
N VAL A 188 31.16 8.85 5.11
CA VAL A 188 30.85 10.25 4.81
C VAL A 188 31.93 11.15 5.42
N ASP A 189 32.28 12.23 4.72
CA ASP A 189 33.47 13.04 5.06
C ASP A 189 33.25 13.97 6.27
N ASN A 190 32.00 14.19 6.69
CA ASN A 190 31.63 15.14 7.74
C ASN A 190 31.35 14.50 9.10
N CYS A 191 31.75 13.24 9.32
CA CYS A 191 31.48 12.52 10.57
C CYS A 191 31.94 13.28 11.82
N ALA A 192 33.12 13.92 11.77
CA ALA A 192 33.65 14.68 12.89
C ALA A 192 32.78 15.89 13.29
N GLU A 193 32.13 16.54 12.32
CA GLU A 193 31.27 17.70 12.58
C GLU A 193 29.91 17.29 13.14
N ILE A 194 29.36 16.17 12.66
CA ILE A 194 28.01 15.71 13.03
C ILE A 194 28.00 14.77 14.25
N ALA A 195 29.16 14.37 14.76
CA ALA A 195 29.28 13.33 15.79
C ALA A 195 28.41 13.59 17.03
N SER A 196 28.31 14.85 17.47
CA SER A 196 27.59 15.24 18.69
C SER A 196 26.08 14.97 18.63
N THR A 197 25.48 15.04 17.44
CA THR A 197 24.04 14.85 17.23
C THR A 197 23.72 13.54 16.51
N PHE A 198 24.68 12.96 15.80
CA PHE A 198 24.50 11.75 15.01
C PHE A 198 24.76 10.47 15.81
N CYS A 199 25.85 10.40 16.59
CA CYS A 199 26.30 9.15 17.20
C CYS A 199 25.36 8.58 18.28
N ASN A 200 24.56 9.44 18.92
CA ASN A 200 23.62 9.05 19.99
C ASN A 200 22.15 9.21 19.56
N ASN A 201 21.90 9.35 18.26
CA ASN A 201 20.56 9.62 17.78
C ASN A 201 19.70 8.35 17.84
N GLN A 202 18.86 8.28 18.88
CA GLN A 202 17.99 7.11 19.09
C GLN A 202 16.97 6.92 17.97
N TRP A 203 16.60 7.97 17.24
CA TRP A 203 15.70 7.83 16.10
C TRP A 203 16.34 7.02 14.98
N TYR A 204 17.61 7.28 14.66
CA TYR A 204 18.33 6.48 13.67
C TYR A 204 18.48 5.02 14.12
N GLU A 205 18.80 4.79 15.40
CA GLU A 205 18.98 3.41 15.88
C GLU A 205 17.67 2.60 15.94
N GLN A 206 16.54 3.25 16.23
CA GLN A 206 15.23 2.60 16.25
C GLN A 206 14.66 2.34 14.85
N ASN A 207 14.89 3.26 13.90
CA ASN A 207 14.29 3.18 12.56
C ASN A 207 15.23 2.54 11.51
N TYR A 208 16.54 2.66 11.69
CA TYR A 208 17.59 2.15 10.79
C TYR A 208 18.75 1.56 11.61
N PRO A 209 18.53 0.43 12.29
CA PRO A 209 19.57 -0.21 13.10
C PRO A 209 20.84 -0.47 12.27
N GLY A 210 21.99 -0.01 12.77
CA GLY A 210 23.27 -0.10 12.07
C GLY A 210 23.57 1.02 11.06
N PHE A 211 22.68 2.01 10.91
CA PHE A 211 22.93 3.18 10.06
C PHE A 211 24.09 4.04 10.60
N ILE A 212 24.13 4.26 11.92
CA ILE A 212 25.21 5.03 12.57
C ILE A 212 26.56 4.32 12.37
N ALA A 213 26.59 3.00 12.57
CA ALA A 213 27.79 2.17 12.38
C ALA A 213 28.30 2.16 10.93
N LYS A 214 27.40 2.21 9.94
CA LYS A 214 27.77 2.27 8.51
C LYS A 214 28.26 3.64 8.07
N LYS A 215 27.69 4.71 8.61
CA LYS A 215 27.99 6.09 8.16
C LYS A 215 29.18 6.68 8.86
N CYS A 216 29.23 6.57 10.19
CA CYS A 216 30.26 7.18 11.02
C CYS A 216 30.74 6.21 12.11
N GLY A 217 30.88 4.92 11.79
CA GLY A 217 31.17 3.87 12.75
C GLY A 217 32.46 4.11 13.54
N LYS A 218 33.53 4.60 12.90
CA LYS A 218 34.81 4.88 13.56
C LYS A 218 34.74 6.14 14.41
N THR A 219 34.17 7.20 13.86
CA THR A 219 33.99 8.46 14.60
C THR A 219 33.09 8.27 15.82
N CYS A 220 32.05 7.45 15.71
CA CYS A 220 31.11 7.12 16.78
C CYS A 220 31.56 5.97 17.68
N LYS A 221 32.75 5.37 17.46
CA LYS A 221 33.32 4.28 18.26
C LYS A 221 32.42 3.03 18.34
N LEU A 222 31.71 2.74 17.27
CA LEU A 222 30.91 1.51 17.09
C LEU A 222 31.72 0.40 16.43
N CYS A 223 32.84 0.79 15.82
CA CYS A 223 34.07 0.08 15.51
C CYS A 223 35.21 1.14 15.54
#